data_AF-A0A7X8W4W6-F1
#
_entry.id   AF-A0A7X8W4W6-F1
#
_cell.length_a   1.000
_cell.length_b   1.000
_cell.length_c   1.000
_cell.angle_alpha   90.00
_cell.angle_beta   90.00
_cell.angle_gamma   90.00
#
_symmetry.space_group_name_H-M   'P 1'
#
loop_
_entity.id
_entity.type
_entity.pdbx_description
1 polymer ?
#
loop_
_entity_poly.entity_id
_entity_poly.type
_entity_poly.pdbx_seq_one_letter_code
_entity_poly.pdbx_strand_id
1 'polypeptide(L)'
;SIALCYMTGILPIKKYNTELALNNFKEFTMLKPFFVAPYIGFTEEEVKPLCQKFDMPFSDIKSRYEGYEFKGVGSIYSPFSVVNALTDHEINNYWIDTSSPNDLKQYININVDGLKEDVINMSLGKRVPVRVGSFANDFVSLYNKGQVMTHSIHLGYLAYDAENKDAYVPNNEVKENLLNLLKIVIGI
;
A
#
# COMPACT_ATOMS: atom_id res chain seq x y z
N SER A 1 28.94 -0.05 19.79
CA SER A 1 27.98 0.94 19.23
C SER A 1 26.57 0.48 19.58
N ILE A 2 25.65 1.41 19.86
CA ILE A 2 24.23 1.11 20.15
C ILE A 2 23.42 1.54 18.93
N ALA A 3 22.63 0.64 18.37
CA ALA A 3 21.65 0.93 17.32
C ALA A 3 20.25 0.83 17.92
N LEU A 4 19.44 1.86 17.75
CA LEU A 4 18.06 1.92 18.24
C LEU A 4 17.11 1.92 17.04
N CYS A 5 16.02 1.16 17.13
CA CYS A 5 14.97 1.11 16.12
C CYS A 5 13.67 1.66 16.73
N TYR A 6 13.00 2.55 15.99
CA TYR A 6 11.66 3.00 16.29
C TYR A 6 10.75 2.57 15.16
N MET A 7 9.85 1.62 15.43
CA MET A 7 8.88 1.12 14.46
C MET A 7 7.55 1.81 14.72
N THR A 8 7.04 2.49 13.71
CA THR A 8 5.64 2.90 13.67
C THR A 8 4.82 1.78 13.04
N GLY A 9 3.48 1.89 13.12
CA GLY A 9 2.60 1.02 12.34
C GLY A 9 2.65 1.41 10.86
N ILE A 10 1.50 1.79 10.32
CA ILE A 10 1.34 2.01 8.88
C ILE A 10 1.94 3.36 8.43
N LEU A 11 1.85 4.39 9.27
CA LEU A 11 2.26 5.74 8.92
C LEU A 11 3.68 6.05 9.39
N PRO A 12 4.48 6.80 8.62
CA PRO A 12 5.79 7.27 9.05
C PRO A 12 5.74 8.18 10.30
N ILE A 13 6.90 8.61 10.80
CA ILE A 13 6.97 9.40 12.04
C ILE A 13 6.44 10.81 11.80
N LYS A 14 5.51 11.28 12.64
CA LYS A 14 5.06 12.67 12.61
C LYS A 14 6.16 13.61 13.08
N LYS A 15 6.60 14.52 12.21
CA LYS A 15 7.55 15.58 12.55
C LYS A 15 6.77 16.79 13.08
N TYR A 16 6.66 16.90 14.40
CA TYR A 16 6.17 18.14 15.02
C TYR A 16 7.22 19.23 14.82
N ASN A 17 6.79 20.45 14.45
CA ASN A 17 7.59 21.68 14.27
C ASN A 17 8.56 21.92 15.44
N THR A 18 9.68 21.20 15.45
CA THR A 18 10.75 21.33 16.43
C THR A 18 12.03 21.31 15.61
N GLU A 19 12.54 22.51 15.35
CA GLU A 19 13.68 22.76 14.48
C GLU A 19 14.98 22.05 14.91
N LEU A 20 15.02 21.31 16.03
CA LEU A 20 16.27 20.76 16.57
C LEU A 20 16.19 19.36 17.23
N ALA A 21 15.04 18.71 17.38
CA ALA A 21 14.97 17.52 18.25
C ALA A 21 15.24 16.16 17.54
N LEU A 22 14.80 15.96 16.29
CA LEU A 22 14.74 14.63 15.66
C LEU A 22 14.98 14.64 14.12
N ASN A 23 15.92 15.45 13.62
CA ASN A 23 16.22 15.50 12.17
C ASN A 23 17.13 14.34 11.66
N ASN A 24 17.73 13.57 12.56
CA ASN A 24 18.70 12.52 12.23
C ASN A 24 18.08 11.12 12.04
N PHE A 25 16.74 11.00 12.01
CA PHE A 25 16.08 9.71 11.78
C PHE A 25 16.17 9.31 10.30
N LYS A 26 16.83 8.17 10.06
CA LYS A 26 16.75 7.49 8.77
C LYS A 26 15.44 6.73 8.70
N GLU A 27 14.53 7.23 7.89
CA GLU A 27 13.19 6.68 7.73
C GLU A 27 13.13 5.67 6.58
N PHE A 28 12.42 4.56 6.82
CA PHE A 28 12.16 3.52 5.84
C PHE A 28 10.65 3.38 5.68
N THR A 29 10.15 3.56 4.46
CA THR A 29 8.71 3.59 4.18
C THR A 29 8.37 2.82 2.92
N MET A 30 7.08 2.63 2.63
CA MET A 30 6.61 2.05 1.36
C MET A 30 7.11 2.78 0.11
N LEU A 31 7.51 4.06 0.22
CA LEU A 31 8.09 4.81 -0.90
C LEU A 31 9.58 4.47 -1.10
N LYS A 32 10.29 4.23 0.00
CA LYS A 32 11.75 4.03 0.05
C LYS A 32 12.11 3.07 1.20
N PRO A 33 11.91 1.76 1.01
CA PRO A 33 12.16 0.78 2.07
C PRO A 33 13.62 0.36 2.21
N PHE A 34 14.47 0.62 1.20
CA PHE A 34 15.89 0.26 1.22
C PHE A 34 16.11 -1.21 1.66
N PHE A 35 16.97 -1.45 2.65
CA PHE A 35 17.32 -2.80 3.09
C PHE A 35 16.17 -3.52 3.82
N VAL A 36 15.12 -2.81 4.25
CA VAL A 36 13.97 -3.47 4.90
C VAL A 36 12.92 -3.98 3.91
N ALA A 37 13.09 -3.71 2.61
CA ALA A 37 12.14 -4.10 1.57
C ALA A 37 11.74 -5.59 1.59
N PRO A 38 12.65 -6.57 1.79
CA PRO A 38 12.29 -7.99 1.86
C PRO A 38 11.44 -8.37 3.07
N TYR A 39 11.34 -7.51 4.09
CA TYR A 39 10.67 -7.82 5.35
C TYR A 39 9.32 -7.10 5.51
N ILE A 40 8.88 -6.34 4.49
CA ILE A 40 7.59 -5.65 4.49
C ILE A 40 6.44 -6.61 4.22
N GLY A 41 6.70 -7.66 3.43
CA GLY A 41 5.75 -8.72 3.16
C GLY A 41 6.47 -9.99 2.76
N PHE A 42 5.73 -10.98 2.25
CA PHE A 42 6.38 -12.18 1.74
C PHE A 42 6.92 -11.96 0.33
N THR A 43 8.11 -12.49 0.10
CA THR A 43 8.71 -12.60 -1.22
C THR A 43 8.13 -13.81 -1.97
N GLU A 44 8.22 -13.81 -3.29
CA GLU A 44 7.80 -14.96 -4.10
C GLU A 44 8.51 -16.27 -3.66
N GLU A 45 9.79 -16.18 -3.29
CA GLU A 45 10.59 -17.33 -2.84
C GLU A 45 10.15 -17.88 -1.48
N GLU A 46 9.47 -17.07 -0.66
CA GLU A 46 8.82 -17.54 0.57
C GLU A 46 7.42 -18.11 0.28
N VAL A 47 6.66 -17.51 -0.64
CA VAL A 47 5.28 -17.93 -0.94
C VAL A 47 5.22 -19.28 -1.66
N LYS A 48 6.11 -19.54 -2.63
CA LYS A 48 6.16 -20.81 -3.38
C LYS A 48 6.23 -22.06 -2.48
N PRO A 49 7.21 -22.20 -1.57
CA PRO A 49 7.29 -23.37 -0.69
C PRO A 49 6.14 -23.44 0.31
N LEU A 50 5.58 -22.30 0.74
CA LEU A 50 4.38 -22.29 1.58
C LEU A 50 3.17 -22.86 0.83
N CYS A 51 2.96 -22.47 -0.43
CA CYS A 51 1.89 -23.03 -1.26
C CYS A 51 2.03 -24.55 -1.41
N GLN A 52 3.26 -25.06 -1.64
CA GLN A 52 3.52 -26.50 -1.71
C GLN A 52 3.22 -27.22 -0.39
N LYS A 53 3.60 -26.62 0.74
CA LYS A 53 3.38 -27.21 2.07
C LYS A 53 1.90 -27.34 2.43
N PHE A 54 1.07 -26.40 2.00
CA PHE A 54 -0.37 -26.35 2.27
C PHE A 54 -1.22 -26.90 1.11
N ASP A 55 -0.60 -27.47 0.08
CA ASP A 55 -1.28 -28.00 -1.13
C ASP A 55 -2.21 -26.97 -1.80
N MET A 56 -1.72 -25.73 -1.91
CA MET A 56 -2.45 -24.61 -2.52
C MET A 56 -1.84 -24.22 -3.87
N PRO A 57 -2.65 -23.86 -4.88
CA PRO A 57 -2.16 -23.48 -6.20
C PRO A 57 -1.44 -22.13 -6.16
N PHE A 58 -0.11 -22.15 -6.32
CA PHE A 58 0.72 -20.95 -6.32
C PHE A 58 0.28 -19.90 -7.36
N SER A 59 -0.17 -20.33 -8.54
CA SER A 59 -0.67 -19.43 -9.60
C SER A 59 -1.82 -18.55 -9.12
N ASP A 60 -2.70 -19.10 -8.28
CA ASP A 60 -3.91 -18.43 -7.86
C ASP A 60 -3.62 -17.51 -6.68
N ILE A 61 -2.76 -17.95 -5.75
CA ILE A 61 -2.18 -17.11 -4.68
C ILE A 61 -1.44 -15.91 -5.29
N LYS A 62 -0.65 -16.14 -6.34
CA LYS A 62 0.05 -15.10 -7.11
C LYS A 62 -0.95 -14.14 -7.73
N SER A 63 -1.88 -14.62 -8.53
CA SER A 63 -2.90 -13.78 -9.16
C SER A 63 -3.71 -12.95 -8.16
N ARG A 64 -3.99 -13.46 -6.97
CA ARG A 64 -4.83 -12.77 -5.99
C ARG A 64 -4.05 -11.76 -5.13
N TYR A 65 -2.86 -12.12 -4.65
CA TYR A 65 -2.19 -11.42 -3.55
C TYR A 65 -0.84 -10.79 -3.91
N GLU A 66 -0.25 -11.10 -5.06
CA GLU A 66 0.95 -10.44 -5.60
C GLU A 66 0.59 -9.01 -6.05
N GLY A 67 1.36 -7.99 -5.66
CA GLY A 67 1.08 -6.65 -6.18
C GLY A 67 1.97 -5.50 -5.76
N TYR A 68 2.71 -5.65 -4.67
CA TYR A 68 3.75 -4.68 -4.30
C TYR A 68 5.06 -5.09 -4.94
N GLU A 69 5.91 -4.13 -5.29
CA GLU A 69 7.20 -4.42 -5.88
C GLU A 69 8.26 -3.47 -5.33
N PHE A 70 9.43 -4.03 -4.98
CA PHE A 70 10.57 -3.23 -4.59
C PHE A 70 11.81 -3.61 -5.39
N LYS A 71 12.53 -2.59 -5.87
CA LYS A 71 13.75 -2.76 -6.65
C LYS A 71 14.77 -3.60 -5.90
N GLY A 72 15.28 -4.65 -6.56
CA GLY A 72 16.26 -5.57 -5.99
C GLY A 72 15.66 -6.68 -5.10
N VAL A 73 14.36 -6.67 -4.86
CA VAL A 73 13.63 -7.72 -4.15
C VAL A 73 12.63 -8.43 -5.06
N GLY A 74 11.95 -7.67 -5.92
CA GLY A 74 10.88 -8.18 -6.78
C GLY A 74 9.52 -8.06 -6.11
N SER A 75 8.61 -8.99 -6.47
CA SER A 75 7.24 -9.00 -6.01
C SER A 75 7.12 -9.31 -4.51
N ILE A 76 6.26 -8.54 -3.85
CA ILE A 76 5.88 -8.67 -2.45
C ILE A 76 4.38 -8.93 -2.34
N TYR A 77 4.06 -9.87 -1.45
CA TYR A 77 2.73 -10.37 -1.18
C TYR A 77 2.27 -9.92 0.21
N SER A 78 0.96 -9.66 0.36
CA SER A 78 0.34 -9.38 1.67
C SER A 78 0.51 -10.57 2.62
N PRO A 79 1.24 -10.44 3.75
CA PRO A 79 1.42 -11.54 4.69
C PRO A 79 0.09 -12.01 5.27
N PHE A 80 -0.79 -11.08 5.64
CA PHE A 80 -2.08 -11.42 6.21
C PHE A 80 -2.94 -12.20 5.22
N SER A 81 -3.03 -11.74 3.97
CA SER A 81 -3.85 -12.42 2.96
C SER A 81 -3.29 -13.80 2.60
N VAL A 82 -1.97 -13.93 2.44
CA VAL A 82 -1.33 -15.22 2.16
C VAL A 82 -1.50 -16.19 3.32
N VAL A 83 -1.25 -15.76 4.57
CA VAL A 83 -1.41 -16.65 5.74
C VAL A 83 -2.83 -17.17 5.82
N ASN A 84 -3.85 -16.30 5.78
CA ASN A 84 -5.23 -16.74 5.90
C ASN A 84 -5.66 -17.64 4.73
N ALA A 85 -5.27 -17.30 3.49
CA ALA A 85 -5.61 -18.13 2.35
C ALA A 85 -5.05 -19.56 2.47
N LEU A 86 -3.81 -19.68 2.97
CA LEU A 86 -3.18 -20.98 3.17
C LEU A 86 -3.77 -21.74 4.37
N THR A 87 -4.11 -21.06 5.47
CA THR A 87 -4.68 -21.72 6.67
C THR A 87 -6.13 -22.13 6.49
N ASP A 88 -6.91 -21.33 5.77
CA ASP A 88 -8.32 -21.58 5.49
C ASP A 88 -8.50 -22.51 4.29
N HIS A 89 -7.43 -22.74 3.52
CA HIS A 89 -7.46 -23.43 2.22
C HIS A 89 -8.46 -22.80 1.23
N GLU A 90 -8.57 -21.48 1.27
CA GLU A 90 -9.54 -20.73 0.47
C GLU A 90 -8.92 -19.44 -0.08
N ILE A 91 -9.14 -19.16 -1.35
CA ILE A 91 -8.74 -17.88 -1.95
C ILE A 91 -9.90 -16.91 -1.85
N ASN A 92 -9.82 -15.99 -0.89
CA ASN A 92 -10.86 -15.02 -0.60
C ASN A 92 -10.29 -13.58 -0.50
N ASN A 93 -11.12 -12.63 -0.09
CA ASN A 93 -10.73 -11.27 0.26
C ASN A 93 -10.47 -11.19 1.77
N TYR A 94 -9.20 -11.18 2.14
CA TYR A 94 -8.67 -11.03 3.49
C TYR A 94 -8.15 -9.63 3.76
N TRP A 95 -8.19 -8.73 2.77
CA TRP A 95 -7.71 -7.37 2.94
C TRP A 95 -8.61 -6.62 3.92
N ILE A 96 -8.05 -6.33 5.09
CA ILE A 96 -8.72 -5.56 6.13
C ILE A 96 -8.62 -4.09 5.76
N ASP A 97 -9.73 -3.35 5.88
CA ASP A 97 -9.71 -1.90 5.75
C ASP A 97 -8.78 -1.30 6.81
N THR A 98 -7.58 -0.92 6.36
CA THR A 98 -6.55 -0.27 7.19
C THR A 98 -6.78 1.23 7.35
N SER A 99 -7.83 1.78 6.72
CA SER A 99 -8.18 3.19 6.89
C SER A 99 -9.04 3.42 8.12
N SER A 100 -8.88 4.61 8.72
CA SER A 100 -10.00 5.23 9.42
C SER A 100 -11.15 5.35 8.40
N PRO A 101 -12.41 4.99 8.74
CA PRO A 101 -13.54 4.93 7.79
C PRO A 101 -13.82 6.18 6.95
N ASN A 102 -13.17 7.33 7.22
CA ASN A 102 -13.48 8.63 6.64
C ASN A 102 -12.48 9.18 5.59
N ASP A 103 -11.26 8.66 5.43
CA ASP A 103 -10.23 9.45 4.73
C ASP A 103 -10.28 9.31 3.20
N LEU A 104 -9.97 8.16 2.61
CA LEU A 104 -9.89 8.03 1.13
C LEU A 104 -11.25 8.24 0.44
N LYS A 105 -12.34 7.76 1.04
CA LYS A 105 -13.69 7.86 0.47
C LYS A 105 -14.10 9.32 0.28
N GLN A 106 -13.81 10.16 1.28
CA GLN A 106 -14.16 11.58 1.25
C GLN A 106 -13.41 12.31 0.14
N TYR A 107 -12.09 12.08 0.00
CA TYR A 107 -11.28 12.72 -1.03
C TYR A 107 -11.68 12.31 -2.45
N ILE A 108 -12.05 11.03 -2.65
CA ILE A 108 -12.61 10.56 -3.92
C ILE A 108 -13.96 11.24 -4.19
N ASN A 109 -14.83 11.33 -3.17
CA ASN A 109 -16.17 11.90 -3.33
C ASN A 109 -16.12 13.36 -3.81
N ILE A 110 -15.35 14.20 -3.11
CA ILE A 110 -15.17 15.62 -3.46
C ILE A 110 -14.26 15.84 -4.69
N ASN A 111 -13.71 14.76 -5.24
CA ASN A 111 -12.82 14.73 -6.40
C ASN A 111 -11.63 15.71 -6.32
N VAL A 112 -10.86 15.66 -5.22
CA VAL A 112 -9.69 16.53 -5.05
C VAL A 112 -8.73 16.40 -6.22
N ASP A 113 -8.48 17.50 -6.94
CA ASP A 113 -7.59 17.59 -8.11
C ASP A 113 -7.76 16.46 -9.16
N GLY A 114 -8.98 15.95 -9.36
CA GLY A 114 -9.25 14.85 -10.29
C GLY A 114 -8.84 13.46 -9.78
N LEU A 115 -8.74 13.29 -8.45
CA LEU A 115 -8.40 12.00 -7.82
C LEU A 115 -9.38 10.88 -8.22
N LYS A 116 -10.67 11.19 -8.40
CA LYS A 116 -11.68 10.19 -8.76
C LYS A 116 -11.36 9.52 -10.09
N GLU A 117 -11.05 10.31 -11.12
CA GLU A 117 -10.69 9.82 -12.44
C GLU A 117 -9.41 8.98 -12.40
N ASP A 118 -8.41 9.40 -11.61
CA ASP A 118 -7.17 8.66 -11.43
C ASP A 118 -7.37 7.33 -10.71
N VAL A 119 -8.21 7.29 -9.67
CA VAL A 119 -8.55 6.06 -8.96
C VAL A 119 -9.32 5.08 -9.87
N ILE A 120 -10.22 5.59 -10.73
CA ILE A 120 -10.89 4.77 -11.76
C ILE A 120 -9.86 4.22 -12.76
N ASN A 121 -8.97 5.08 -13.27
CA ASN A 121 -7.92 4.67 -14.20
C ASN A 121 -7.02 3.58 -13.60
N MET A 122 -6.60 3.72 -12.34
CA MET A 122 -5.78 2.71 -11.66
C MET A 122 -6.56 1.41 -11.40
N SER A 123 -7.85 1.49 -11.10
CA SER A 123 -8.72 0.31 -11.00
C SER A 123 -8.84 -0.46 -12.32
N LEU A 124 -8.68 0.23 -13.45
CA LEU A 124 -8.59 -0.37 -14.79
C LEU A 124 -7.18 -0.89 -15.13
N GLY A 125 -6.25 -0.90 -14.17
CA GLY A 125 -4.88 -1.41 -14.35
C GLY A 125 -3.90 -0.38 -14.91
N LYS A 126 -4.29 0.89 -15.04
CA LYS A 126 -3.36 1.95 -15.46
C LYS A 126 -2.46 2.38 -14.31
N ARG A 127 -1.32 2.95 -14.66
CA ARG A 127 -0.41 3.64 -13.74
C ARG A 127 -0.64 5.14 -13.83
N VAL A 128 -0.57 5.85 -12.70
CA VAL A 128 -0.81 7.30 -12.64
C VAL A 128 0.39 7.99 -11.99
N PRO A 129 0.99 9.01 -12.65
CA PRO A 129 2.09 9.78 -12.07
C PRO A 129 1.69 10.45 -10.76
N VAL A 130 2.52 10.29 -9.74
CA VAL A 130 2.31 10.87 -8.42
C VAL A 130 3.52 11.68 -7.98
N ARG A 131 3.28 12.93 -7.57
CA ARG A 131 4.28 13.75 -6.91
C ARG A 131 4.26 13.45 -5.43
N VAL A 132 5.11 12.50 -5.02
CA VAL A 132 5.32 12.18 -3.61
C VAL A 132 6.08 13.33 -2.94
N GLY A 133 5.42 14.05 -2.04
CA GLY A 133 6.00 15.12 -1.23
C GLY A 133 6.45 14.60 0.14
N SER A 134 6.99 15.49 0.98
CA SER A 134 7.17 15.21 2.41
C SER A 134 5.79 15.12 3.07
N PHE A 135 5.22 13.92 3.09
CA PHE A 135 3.99 13.64 3.84
C PHE A 135 4.27 13.87 5.33
N ALA A 136 3.53 14.78 5.96
CA ALA A 136 3.76 15.19 7.35
C ALA A 136 3.18 14.22 8.40
N ASN A 137 2.64 13.07 7.99
CA ASN A 137 1.97 12.11 8.86
C ASN A 137 0.90 12.75 9.76
N ASP A 138 0.09 13.62 9.19
CA ASP A 138 -1.13 14.05 9.85
C ASP A 138 -2.33 13.92 8.92
N PHE A 139 -3.47 13.60 9.52
CA PHE A 139 -4.78 13.56 8.88
C PHE A 139 -5.38 14.96 8.69
N VAL A 140 -4.69 16.01 9.15
CA VAL A 140 -5.17 17.39 9.17
C VAL A 140 -4.76 18.14 7.89
N SER A 141 -3.77 17.62 7.13
CA SER A 141 -3.12 18.31 6.03
C SER A 141 -3.15 17.60 4.67
N LEU A 142 -4.16 16.76 4.39
CA LEU A 142 -4.37 16.21 3.04
C LEU A 142 -5.12 17.24 2.18
N TYR A 143 -4.38 18.18 1.57
CA TYR A 143 -4.95 19.29 0.80
C TYR A 143 -4.93 19.08 -0.71
N ASN A 144 -4.13 18.13 -1.21
CA ASN A 144 -4.01 17.86 -2.64
C ASN A 144 -3.93 16.36 -2.95
N LYS A 145 -4.20 16.02 -4.21
CA LYS A 145 -4.20 14.64 -4.70
C LYS A 145 -2.90 13.88 -4.43
N GLY A 146 -1.74 14.53 -4.57
CA GLY A 146 -0.44 13.90 -4.35
C GLY A 146 -0.26 13.41 -2.91
N GLN A 147 -0.72 14.19 -1.93
CA GLN A 147 -0.70 13.80 -0.51
C GLN A 147 -1.67 12.66 -0.24
N VAL A 148 -2.89 12.70 -0.80
CA VAL A 148 -3.87 11.62 -0.64
C VAL A 148 -3.33 10.32 -1.22
N MET A 149 -2.78 10.35 -2.43
CA MET A 149 -2.18 9.17 -3.07
C MET A 149 -0.97 8.66 -2.27
N THR A 150 -0.12 9.55 -1.74
CA THR A 150 1.00 9.16 -0.87
C THR A 150 0.52 8.45 0.39
N HIS A 151 -0.54 8.97 1.02
CA HIS A 151 -1.16 8.33 2.18
C HIS A 151 -1.75 6.96 1.82
N SER A 152 -2.47 6.85 0.70
CA SER A 152 -2.99 5.58 0.19
C SER A 152 -1.90 4.56 -0.11
N ILE A 153 -0.70 4.98 -0.54
CA ILE A 153 0.46 4.10 -0.69
C ILE A 153 0.90 3.53 0.66
N HIS A 154 0.99 4.37 1.69
CA HIS A 154 1.35 3.91 3.03
C HIS A 154 0.31 2.95 3.61
N LEU A 155 -0.98 3.20 3.38
CA LEU A 155 -2.07 2.35 3.84
C LEU A 155 -2.20 1.01 3.08
N GLY A 156 -1.50 0.83 1.96
CA GLY A 156 -1.61 -0.36 1.13
C GLY A 156 -2.82 -0.36 0.17
N TYR A 157 -3.47 0.79 -0.04
CA TYR A 157 -4.47 0.94 -1.09
C TYR A 157 -3.84 1.06 -2.49
N LEU A 158 -2.61 1.58 -2.55
CA LEU A 158 -1.83 1.76 -3.76
C LEU A 158 -0.41 1.22 -3.55
N ALA A 159 0.22 0.75 -4.62
CA ALA A 159 1.65 0.53 -4.69
C ALA A 159 2.33 1.68 -5.45
N TYR A 160 3.63 1.84 -5.23
CA TYR A 160 4.42 2.92 -5.80
C TYR A 160 5.63 2.39 -6.55
N ASP A 161 5.72 2.78 -7.82
CA ASP A 161 6.89 2.57 -8.65
C ASP A 161 7.81 3.79 -8.51
N ALA A 162 8.90 3.63 -7.75
CA ALA A 162 9.83 4.73 -7.48
C ALA A 162 10.68 5.12 -8.69
N GLU A 163 10.80 4.26 -9.71
CA GLU A 163 11.58 4.53 -10.91
C GLU A 163 10.79 5.44 -11.86
N ASN A 164 9.54 5.08 -12.13
CA ASN A 164 8.64 5.86 -12.98
C ASN A 164 7.91 6.99 -12.23
N LYS A 165 7.90 6.93 -10.90
CA LYS A 165 7.16 7.81 -9.99
C LYS A 165 5.65 7.73 -10.18
N ASP A 166 5.15 6.52 -10.42
CA ASP A 166 3.74 6.23 -10.63
C ASP A 166 3.14 5.46 -9.47
N ALA A 167 1.86 5.69 -9.19
CA ALA A 167 1.04 4.85 -8.33
C ALA A 167 0.16 3.91 -9.16
N TYR A 168 -0.18 2.76 -8.57
CA TYR A 168 -1.08 1.77 -9.17
C TYR A 168 -1.79 0.94 -8.10
N VAL A 169 -2.86 0.24 -8.48
CA VAL A 169 -3.53 -0.71 -7.60
C VAL A 169 -2.70 -2.00 -7.53
N PRO A 170 -2.26 -2.46 -6.34
CA PRO A 170 -1.27 -3.51 -6.23
C PRO A 170 -1.76 -4.84 -6.78
N ASN A 171 -2.91 -5.33 -6.31
CA ASN A 171 -3.36 -6.69 -6.59
C ASN A 171 -4.88 -6.76 -6.77
N ASN A 172 -5.37 -7.94 -7.16
CA ASN A 172 -6.80 -8.16 -7.44
C ASN A 172 -7.68 -8.02 -6.20
N GLU A 173 -7.16 -8.37 -5.01
CA GLU A 173 -7.85 -8.22 -3.75
C GLU A 173 -8.10 -6.74 -3.40
N VAL A 174 -7.08 -5.90 -3.44
CA VAL A 174 -7.19 -4.45 -3.20
C VAL A 174 -8.04 -3.78 -4.28
N LYS A 175 -7.91 -4.21 -5.54
CA LYS A 175 -8.74 -3.74 -6.64
C LYS A 175 -10.23 -3.94 -6.38
N GLU A 176 -10.62 -5.12 -5.89
CA GLU A 176 -12.01 -5.42 -5.57
C GLU A 176 -12.55 -4.49 -4.47
N ASN A 177 -11.78 -4.28 -3.41
CA ASN A 177 -12.12 -3.35 -2.33
C ASN A 177 -12.27 -1.90 -2.84
N LEU A 178 -11.36 -1.46 -3.70
CA LEU A 178 -11.40 -0.12 -4.29
C LEU A 178 -12.60 0.06 -5.24
N LEU A 179 -12.95 -0.96 -6.01
CA LEU A 179 -14.15 -0.94 -6.86
C LEU A 179 -15.42 -0.88 -6.01
N ASN A 180 -15.50 -1.64 -4.91
CA ASN A 180 -16.63 -1.56 -3.98
C ASN A 180 -16.73 -0.17 -3.35
N LEU A 181 -15.58 0.45 -3.02
CA LEU A 181 -15.55 1.83 -2.56
C LEU A 181 -16.10 2.81 -3.62
N LEU A 182 -15.66 2.67 -4.87
CA LEU A 182 -16.11 3.54 -5.97
C LEU A 182 -17.61 3.41 -6.22
N LYS A 183 -18.19 2.21 -6.14
CA LYS A 183 -19.64 1.99 -6.23
C LYS A 183 -20.42 2.80 -5.20
N ILE A 184 -19.97 2.76 -3.93
CA ILE A 184 -20.58 3.51 -2.83
C ILE A 184 -20.50 5.03 -3.07
N VAL A 185 -19.35 5.51 -3.55
CA VAL A 185 -19.08 6.94 -3.72
C VAL A 185 -19.72 7.52 -4.98
N ILE A 186 -19.82 6.73 -6.06
CA ILE A 186 -20.27 7.19 -7.38
C ILE A 186 -21.73 6.79 -7.65
N GLY A 187 -22.32 5.90 -6.86
CA GLY A 187 -23.71 5.48 -6.99
C GLY A 187 -23.96 4.57 -8.20
N ILE A 188 -22.98 3.72 -8.54
CA ILE A 188 -23.06 2.70 -9.59
C ILE A 188 -23.16 1.31 -8.96
#